data_AF-A0A7C3A3B8-F1
#
_entry.id   AF-A0A7C3A3B8-F1
#
_cell.length_a   1.000
_cell.length_b   1.000
_cell.length_c   1.000
_cell.angle_alpha   90.00
_cell.angle_beta   90.00
_cell.angle_gamma   90.00
#
_symmetry.space_group_name_H-M   'P 1'
#
loop_
_entity.id
_entity.type
_entity.pdbx_description
1 polymer ?
#
loop_
_entity_poly.entity_id
_entity_poly.type
_entity_poly.pdbx_seq_one_letter_code
_entity_poly.pdbx_strand_id
1 'polypeptide(L)' 'MAITPGEFRQIAELVYRLSGNFLTEDKAYLVEGRLKGLLAECKCSSYGELCRRARG' A
#
# COMPACT_ATOMS: atom_id res chain seq x y z
N MET A 1 -3.67 11.70 2.33
CA MET A 1 -3.96 10.77 3.42
C MET A 1 -2.68 10.05 3.74
N ALA A 2 -2.27 10.06 5.00
CA ALA A 2 -1.09 9.34 5.45
C ALA A 2 -1.39 7.84 5.55
N ILE A 3 -0.41 7.00 5.25
CA ILE A 3 -0.49 5.57 5.48
C ILE A 3 -0.25 5.28 6.96
N THR A 4 -1.05 4.42 7.55
CA THR A 4 -0.79 3.96 8.92
C THR A 4 0.31 2.87 8.92
N PRO A 5 1.03 2.66 10.03
CA PRO A 5 2.01 1.57 10.13
C PRO A 5 1.41 0.19 9.82
N GLY A 6 0.14 -0.04 10.22
CA GLY A 6 -0.58 -1.28 9.93
C GLY A 6 -0.87 -1.48 8.44
N GLU A 7 -1.31 -0.43 7.75
CA GLU A 7 -1.55 -0.48 6.30
C GLU A 7 -0.23 -0.64 5.52
N PHE A 8 0.84 0.03 5.97
CA PHE A 8 2.15 -0.12 5.38
C PHE A 8 2.63 -1.58 5.44
N ARG A 9 2.50 -2.22 6.61
CA ARG A 9 2.84 -3.64 6.76
C ARG A 9 2.05 -4.52 5.79
N GLN A 10 0.74 -4.30 5.65
CA GLN A 10 -0.10 -5.06 4.72
C GLN A 10 0.32 -4.89 3.25
N ILE A 11 0.71 -3.68 2.86
CA ILE A 11 1.21 -3.39 1.50
C ILE A 11 2.59 -4.00 1.29
N ALA A 12 3.51 -3.88 2.25
CA ALA A 12 4.84 -4.47 2.18
C ALA A 12 4.76 -5.98 2.00
N GLU A 13 3.91 -6.66 2.77
CA GLU A 13 3.62 -8.10 2.62
C GLU A 13 3.05 -8.45 1.24
N LEU A 14 2.15 -7.62 0.71
CA LEU A 14 1.57 -7.85 -0.61
C LEU A 14 2.62 -7.69 -1.72
N VAL A 15 3.43 -6.63 -1.68
CA VAL A 15 4.51 -6.38 -2.65
C VAL A 15 5.54 -7.49 -2.60
N TYR A 16 5.92 -7.95 -1.40
CA TYR A 16 6.83 -9.07 -1.25
C TYR A 16 6.24 -10.35 -1.88
N ARG A 17 4.97 -10.69 -1.59
CA ARG A 17 4.32 -11.87 -2.18
C ARG A 17 4.22 -11.81 -3.70
N LEU A 18 3.98 -10.63 -4.28
CA LEU A 18 3.82 -10.47 -5.73
C LEU A 18 5.13 -10.35 -6.51
N SER A 19 6.18 -9.82 -5.88
CA SER A 19 7.40 -9.42 -6.61
C SER A 19 8.71 -9.88 -5.97
N GLY A 20 8.69 -10.46 -4.77
CA GLY A 20 9.87 -10.81 -3.99
C GLY A 20 10.61 -9.61 -3.37
N ASN A 21 10.14 -8.38 -3.58
CA ASN A 21 10.80 -7.18 -3.09
C ASN A 21 10.41 -6.85 -1.65
N PHE A 22 11.42 -6.59 -0.80
CA PHE A 22 11.22 -6.08 0.55
C PHE A 22 11.09 -4.56 0.57
N LEU A 23 9.98 -4.07 1.14
CA LEU A 23 9.77 -2.68 1.47
C LEU A 23 10.16 -2.44 2.92
N THR A 24 11.13 -1.55 3.12
CA THR A 24 11.62 -1.11 4.42
C THR A 24 10.85 0.14 4.88
N GLU A 25 10.69 0.34 6.19
CA GLU A 25 9.83 1.39 6.77
C GLU A 25 10.26 2.82 6.40
N ASP A 26 11.55 3.04 6.14
CA ASP A 26 12.10 4.31 5.64
C ASP A 26 11.53 4.72 4.27
N LYS A 27 10.87 3.79 3.56
CA LYS A 27 10.24 4.01 2.26
C LYS A 27 8.73 4.21 2.34
N ALA A 28 8.15 4.37 3.53
CA ALA A 28 6.71 4.60 3.68
C ALA A 28 6.19 5.78 2.86
N TYR A 29 6.93 6.89 2.82
CA TYR A 29 6.58 8.07 2.01
C TYR A 29 6.52 7.77 0.50
N LEU A 30 7.34 6.84 -0.01
CA LEU A 30 7.31 6.42 -1.42
C LEU A 30 6.04 5.65 -1.73
N VAL A 31 5.59 4.81 -0.80
CA VAL A 31 4.34 4.06 -0.93
C VAL A 31 3.16 5.04 -0.98
N GLU A 32 3.12 6.02 -0.08
CA GLU A 32 2.09 7.06 -0.12
C GLU A 32 2.08 7.81 -1.45
N GLY A 33 3.24 8.32 -1.89
CA GLY A 33 3.35 9.09 -3.12
C GLY A 33 2.91 8.33 -4.36
N ARG A 34 3.27 7.04 -4.46
CA ARG A 34 2.96 6.19 -5.62
C ARG A 34 1.53 5.66 -5.62
N LEU A 35 1.00 5.29 -4.45
CA LEU A 35 -0.33 4.66 -4.36
C LEU A 35 -1.47 5.68 -4.21
N LYS A 36 -1.17 6.95 -3.91
CA LYS A 36 -2.20 8.00 -3.78
C LYS A 36 -3.06 8.16 -5.05
N GLY A 37 -2.47 8.02 -6.24
CA GLY A 37 -3.24 8.05 -7.50
C GLY A 37 -4.22 6.88 -7.60
N LEU A 38 -3.75 5.67 -7.27
CA LEU A 38 -4.57 4.46 -7.28
C LEU A 38 -5.73 4.50 -6.26
N LEU A 39 -5.55 5.15 -5.11
CA LEU A 39 -6.66 5.37 -4.17
C LEU A 39 -7.80 6.13 -4.83
N ALA A 40 -7.49 7.20 -5.57
CA ALA A 40 -8.49 8.01 -6.27
C ALA A 40 -9.14 7.21 -7.42
N GLU A 41 -8.33 6.53 -8.24
CA GLU A 41 -8.82 5.72 -9.37
C GLU A 41 -9.73 4.57 -8.92
N CYS A 42 -9.35 3.88 -7.85
CA CYS A 42 -10.13 2.77 -7.29
C CYS A 42 -11.28 3.23 -6.38
N LYS A 43 -11.40 4.53 -6.09
CA LYS A 43 -12.33 5.09 -5.11
C LYS A 43 -12.19 4.47 -3.70
N CYS A 44 -10.97 4.14 -3.30
CA CYS A 44 -10.70 3.58 -1.98
C CYS A 44 -10.48 4.70 -0.95
N SER A 45 -11.07 4.51 0.22
CA SER A 45 -11.00 5.45 1.36
C SER A 45 -9.79 5.23 2.26
N SER A 46 -9.06 4.11 2.07
CA SER A 46 -7.90 3.72 2.88
C SER A 46 -6.91 2.90 2.05
N TYR A 47 -5.63 2.92 2.43
CA TYR A 47 -4.62 2.04 1.82
C TYR A 47 -4.91 0.58 2.16
N GLY A 48 -5.48 0.30 3.34
CA GLY A 48 -5.95 -1.03 3.72
C GLY A 48 -7.08 -1.54 2.82
N GLU A 49 -8.02 -0.68 2.42
CA GLU A 49 -9.08 -1.03 1.47
C GLU A 49 -8.51 -1.35 0.08
N LEU A 50 -7.59 -0.52 -0.41
CA LEU A 50 -6.87 -0.79 -1.66
C LEU A 50 -6.14 -2.14 -1.61
N CYS A 51 -5.47 -2.42 -0.48
CA CYS A 51 -4.73 -3.65 -0.26
C CYS A 51 -5.65 -4.89 -0.19
N ARG A 52 -6.81 -4.79 0.43
CA ARG A 52 -7.84 -5.85 0.42
C ARG A 52 -8.35 -6.12 -0.99
N ARG A 53 -8.69 -5.07 -1.73
CA ARG A 53 -9.17 -5.19 -3.11
C ARG A 53 -8.15 -5.83 -4.06
N ALA A 54 -6.87 -5.52 -3.87
CA ALA A 54 -5.78 -6.11 -4.64
C ALA A 54 -5.52 -7.60 -4.34
N ARG A 55 -5.99 -8.11 -3.19
CA ARG A 55 -5.81 -9.52 -2.79
C ARG A 55 -6.88 -10.47 -3.37
N GLY A 56 -7.98 -9.94 -3.91
CA GLY A 56 -9.13 -10.71 -4.37
C GLY A 56 -10.21 -10.80 -3.30
#